data_AF-I4IRE3-F1
#
_entry.id   AF-I4IRE3-F1
#
_cell.length_a   1.000
_cell.length_b   1.000
_cell.length_c   1.000
_cell.angle_alpha   90.00
_cell.angle_beta   90.00
_cell.angle_gamma   90.00
#
_symmetry.space_group_name_H-M   'P 1'
#
loop_
_entity.id
_entity.type
_entity.pdbx_description
1 polymer ?
#
loop_
_entity_poly.entity_id
_entity_poly.type
_entity_poly.pdbx_seq_one_letter_code
_entity_poly.pdbx_strand_id
1 'polypeptide(L)'
;MTKKNQSKRLTNQHKESKGVVGIFGDEAKSHDITVRKISLFVIEQLEKEFPQLSFQYKMSIKKEEINEALKKIDPELGQTLFVSNSSIIPDGGIIEVKDDNGNWRIVLVSEAKHQGKDIENIKAGKLVGAKNDQDLMAAGNAIERSHKNISEIANLMLSESHFPYVLFLEGSNFLTETISIKKPDGRVVTLEYNSGTLNRLDRLTSANYGMPINTNLCKNKFVKHKDKTIMLQAASIYTQGNGEKWDVKKMFDIMLEISKTSLKVLGSEIFNQITSGVSPETTNVSAVSSLPGAASLFVVGLDGRIWSKFYDPRIADAKWSDWFPLGDNTFPPTSVVTAISGVPGGVTLFVVGYDRKVWSQYYDPRVENPAWSGWFELGGGVSPETTNVSAVSSLPGAASLFVVGLDGRIWSKFYDPRIADAKWSDWFPLGDNTFPPTSVVTAISGVPGGVTLFVVGHDRKVWSQYYDPRVENPAWSGWFPL
;
A
#
# COMPACT_ATOMS: atom_id res chain seq x y z
N MET A 1 18.99 43.35 -18.43
CA MET A 1 18.62 42.82 -19.77
C MET A 1 19.71 41.81 -20.12
N THR A 2 19.49 40.50 -20.30
CA THR A 2 18.37 39.75 -20.88
C THR A 2 18.31 38.35 -20.24
N LYS A 3 17.21 38.05 -19.54
CA LYS A 3 16.74 36.67 -19.28
C LYS A 3 15.73 36.33 -20.38
N LYS A 4 15.78 35.11 -20.95
CA LYS A 4 14.65 34.19 -21.21
C LYS A 4 14.86 33.28 -22.43
N ASN A 5 14.34 32.04 -22.28
CA ASN A 5 13.76 31.17 -23.33
C ASN A 5 14.66 30.21 -24.13
N GLN A 6 15.44 29.35 -23.47
CA GLN A 6 15.82 28.06 -24.09
C GLN A 6 14.99 26.87 -23.59
N SER A 7 14.38 26.94 -22.40
CA SER A 7 13.55 25.84 -21.85
C SER A 7 12.14 25.73 -22.45
N LYS A 8 11.68 26.72 -23.21
CA LYS A 8 10.32 26.74 -23.82
C LYS A 8 10.27 26.35 -25.29
N ARG A 9 11.40 26.03 -25.93
CA ARG A 9 11.45 25.73 -27.38
C ARG A 9 11.34 24.24 -27.70
N LEU A 10 11.63 23.35 -26.74
CA LEU A 10 11.46 21.90 -26.86
C LEU A 10 10.01 21.44 -26.61
N THR A 11 9.16 22.29 -26.04
CA THR A 11 7.81 21.89 -25.60
C THR A 11 6.77 21.83 -26.73
N ASN A 12 7.07 22.37 -27.92
CA ASN A 12 6.08 22.52 -29.00
C ASN A 12 6.28 21.59 -30.21
N GLN A 13 7.25 20.67 -30.19
CA GLN A 13 7.43 19.68 -31.28
C GLN A 13 6.94 18.27 -30.94
N HIS A 14 6.47 18.02 -29.72
CA HIS A 14 6.07 16.69 -29.23
C HIS A 14 4.54 16.52 -29.13
N LYS A 15 3.79 16.88 -30.18
CA LYS A 15 2.32 16.73 -30.18
C LYS A 15 1.73 15.60 -31.02
N GLU A 16 2.52 14.75 -31.68
CA GLU A 16 1.94 13.77 -32.62
C GLU A 16 2.45 12.32 -32.58
N SER A 17 3.09 11.85 -31.50
CA SER A 17 3.38 10.40 -31.37
C SER A 17 2.94 9.82 -30.03
N LYS A 18 1.90 8.98 -30.08
CA LYS A 18 1.45 8.14 -28.98
C LYS A 18 2.49 7.03 -28.73
N GLY A 19 3.01 6.94 -27.50
CA GLY A 19 3.76 5.78 -26.99
C GLY A 19 5.28 5.93 -26.97
N VAL A 20 5.90 5.15 -26.06
CA VAL A 20 7.33 5.03 -25.65
C VAL A 20 8.39 5.36 -26.71
N VAL A 21 8.08 5.19 -28.00
CA VAL A 21 8.93 5.56 -29.15
C VAL A 21 9.26 7.07 -29.19
N GLY A 22 8.43 7.94 -28.61
CA GLY A 22 8.70 9.38 -28.56
C GLY A 22 9.74 9.83 -27.52
N ILE A 23 10.01 9.01 -26.48
CA ILE A 23 10.98 9.33 -25.42
C ILE A 23 12.39 9.00 -25.89
N PHE A 24 12.52 7.89 -26.62
CA PHE A 24 13.73 7.47 -27.34
C PHE A 24 13.66 7.98 -28.77
N GLY A 25 13.76 9.29 -28.98
CA GLY A 25 13.90 9.86 -30.32
C GLY A 25 15.11 9.26 -31.09
N ASP A 26 15.35 9.73 -32.32
CA ASP A 26 16.42 9.22 -33.21
C ASP A 26 17.84 9.20 -32.56
N GLU A 27 18.04 9.88 -31.43
CA GLU A 27 19.25 9.82 -30.58
C GLU A 27 19.49 8.44 -29.93
N ALA A 28 18.45 7.63 -29.68
CA ALA A 28 18.58 6.30 -29.09
C ALA A 28 19.05 5.22 -30.09
N LYS A 29 18.94 5.47 -31.39
CA LYS A 29 19.40 4.54 -32.43
C LYS A 29 20.92 4.59 -32.67
N SER A 30 21.64 5.52 -32.05
CA SER A 30 23.01 5.90 -32.47
C SER A 30 24.07 5.87 -31.36
N HIS A 31 23.71 5.85 -30.07
CA HIS A 31 24.68 5.97 -28.98
C HIS A 31 24.51 4.90 -27.88
N ASP A 32 25.65 4.47 -27.33
CA ASP A 32 25.75 3.55 -26.19
C ASP A 32 25.19 4.26 -24.93
N ILE A 33 23.88 4.10 -24.68
CA ILE A 33 23.18 4.73 -23.55
C ILE A 33 23.47 3.89 -22.30
N THR A 34 24.11 4.50 -21.31
CA THR A 34 24.43 3.85 -20.05
C THR A 34 23.15 3.56 -19.24
N VAL A 35 23.15 2.49 -18.44
CA VAL A 35 22.04 2.13 -17.53
C VAL A 35 21.59 3.32 -16.65
N ARG A 36 22.53 4.20 -16.27
CA ARG A 36 22.26 5.46 -15.57
C ARG A 36 21.31 6.39 -16.32
N LYS A 37 21.53 6.59 -17.62
CA LYS A 37 20.65 7.44 -18.45
C LYS A 37 19.25 6.83 -18.55
N ILE A 38 19.16 5.49 -18.63
CA ILE A 38 17.89 4.77 -18.64
C ILE A 38 17.12 5.00 -17.34
N SER A 39 17.79 4.97 -16.17
CA SER A 39 17.14 5.29 -14.88
C SER A 39 16.52 6.68 -14.86
N LEU A 40 17.17 7.68 -15.48
CA LEU A 40 16.61 9.04 -15.56
C LEU A 40 15.34 9.07 -16.42
N PHE A 41 15.31 8.35 -17.55
CA PHE A 41 14.09 8.21 -18.34
C PHE A 41 12.97 7.47 -17.59
N VAL A 42 13.32 6.49 -16.75
CA VAL A 42 12.33 5.82 -15.89
C VAL A 42 11.68 6.81 -14.93
N ILE A 43 12.46 7.72 -14.32
CA ILE A 43 11.90 8.78 -13.46
C ILE A 43 10.94 9.68 -14.25
N GLU A 44 11.36 10.18 -15.41
CA GLU A 44 10.51 11.04 -16.25
C GLU A 44 9.18 10.36 -16.59
N GLN A 45 9.22 9.05 -16.89
CA GLN A 45 8.01 8.28 -17.17
C GLN A 45 7.16 8.04 -15.91
N LEU A 46 7.76 7.79 -14.76
CA LEU A 46 7.05 7.63 -13.48
C LEU A 46 6.38 8.94 -13.05
N GLU A 47 7.05 10.08 -13.17
CA GLU A 47 6.48 11.40 -12.88
C GLU A 47 5.31 11.72 -13.82
N LYS A 48 5.40 11.30 -15.09
CA LYS A 48 4.30 11.46 -16.05
C LYS A 48 3.10 10.58 -15.73
N GLU A 49 3.32 9.33 -15.30
CA GLU A 49 2.25 8.39 -14.96
C GLU A 49 1.63 8.65 -13.58
N PHE A 50 2.44 9.12 -12.63
CA PHE A 50 2.05 9.39 -11.25
C PHE A 50 2.40 10.83 -10.85
N PRO A 51 1.74 11.85 -11.44
CA PRO A 51 2.07 13.26 -11.21
C PRO A 51 1.92 13.73 -9.76
N GLN A 52 1.27 12.92 -8.91
CA GLN A 52 0.97 13.25 -7.51
C GLN A 52 2.09 12.78 -6.57
N LEU A 53 2.95 11.90 -7.06
CA LEU A 53 4.09 11.37 -6.33
C LEU A 53 5.33 12.18 -6.63
N SER A 54 6.19 12.32 -5.62
CA SER A 54 7.51 12.93 -5.79
C SER A 54 8.57 11.85 -5.90
N PHE A 55 9.36 11.90 -6.97
CA PHE A 55 10.47 10.98 -7.20
C PHE A 55 11.81 11.72 -7.07
N GLN A 56 12.86 10.98 -6.72
CA GLN A 56 14.23 11.49 -6.78
C GLN A 56 15.23 10.44 -7.23
N TYR A 57 16.38 10.92 -7.70
CA TYR A 57 17.51 10.11 -8.13
C TYR A 57 18.71 10.29 -7.20
N LYS A 58 19.30 9.18 -6.74
CA LYS A 58 20.58 9.15 -6.01
C LYS A 58 21.62 8.37 -6.79
N MET A 59 22.85 8.89 -6.81
CA MET A 59 23.99 8.18 -7.40
C MET A 59 24.63 7.17 -6.44
N SER A 60 24.53 7.43 -5.15
CA SER A 60 25.24 6.67 -4.13
C SER A 60 24.46 6.62 -2.83
N ILE A 61 24.81 5.62 -2.01
CA ILE A 61 24.30 5.46 -0.65
C ILE A 61 25.50 5.35 0.28
N LYS A 62 25.51 6.15 1.34
CA LYS A 62 26.57 6.10 2.36
C LYS A 62 26.40 4.86 3.23
N LYS A 63 27.50 4.27 3.68
CA LYS A 63 27.44 3.13 4.62
C LYS A 63 26.75 3.51 5.93
N GLU A 64 26.90 4.76 6.37
CA GLU A 64 26.19 5.33 7.52
C GLU A 64 24.66 5.25 7.37
N GLU A 65 24.13 5.55 6.19
CA GLU A 65 22.68 5.47 5.91
C GLU A 65 22.14 4.05 6.05
N ILE A 66 22.90 3.06 5.56
CA ILE A 66 22.58 1.62 5.70
C ILE A 66 22.61 1.21 7.17
N ASN A 67 23.64 1.64 7.90
CA ASN A 67 23.77 1.34 9.33
C ASN A 67 22.62 1.94 10.15
N GLU A 68 22.21 3.18 9.87
CA GLU A 68 21.07 3.81 10.55
C GLU A 68 19.73 3.14 10.22
N ALA A 69 19.55 2.66 8.99
CA ALA A 69 18.37 1.86 8.64
C ALA A 69 18.33 0.53 9.40
N LEU A 70 19.48 -0.16 9.51
CA LEU A 70 19.60 -1.41 10.28
C LEU A 70 19.32 -1.22 11.77
N LYS A 71 19.84 -0.14 12.39
CA LYS A 71 19.61 0.17 13.81
C LYS A 71 18.15 0.42 14.15
N LYS A 72 17.34 0.90 13.20
CA LYS A 72 15.89 1.06 13.38
C LYS A 72 15.16 -0.28 13.48
N ILE A 73 15.74 -1.35 12.93
CA ILE A 73 15.18 -2.70 12.97
C ILE A 73 15.62 -3.40 14.24
N ASP A 74 16.92 -3.35 14.55
CA ASP A 74 17.49 -3.94 15.75
C ASP A 74 18.72 -3.14 16.22
N PRO A 75 18.80 -2.71 17.50
CA PRO A 75 19.91 -1.92 18.03
C PRO A 75 21.29 -2.56 17.92
N GLU A 76 21.39 -3.89 17.76
CA GLU A 76 22.67 -4.60 17.60
C GLU A 76 23.19 -4.60 16.15
N LEU A 77 22.38 -4.20 15.17
CA LEU A 77 22.76 -4.15 13.76
C LEU A 77 23.40 -2.80 13.40
N GLY A 78 24.16 -2.75 12.29
CA GLY A 78 24.72 -1.48 11.78
C GLY A 78 25.81 -0.83 12.66
N GLN A 79 26.51 -1.60 13.49
CA GLN A 79 27.44 -1.07 14.49
C GLN A 79 28.81 -0.65 13.93
N THR A 80 29.22 -1.23 12.80
CA THR A 80 30.59 -1.09 12.29
C THR A 80 30.68 -0.05 11.18
N LEU A 81 31.59 0.92 11.34
CA LEU A 81 31.98 1.87 10.30
C LEU A 81 33.46 2.24 10.46
N PHE A 82 34.35 1.56 9.74
CA PHE A 82 35.80 1.80 9.80
C PHE A 82 36.24 3.02 9.00
N VAL A 83 35.54 3.32 7.91
CA VAL A 83 35.83 4.42 6.98
C VAL A 83 34.59 5.29 6.87
N SER A 84 34.66 6.51 7.41
CA SER A 84 33.49 7.40 7.59
C SER A 84 32.85 7.86 6.27
N ASN A 85 33.63 7.99 5.20
CA ASN A 85 33.14 8.37 3.87
C ASN A 85 32.83 7.17 2.95
N SER A 86 32.75 5.96 3.50
CA SER A 86 32.43 4.76 2.71
C SER A 86 31.01 4.84 2.12
N SER A 87 30.88 4.41 0.87
CA SER A 87 29.62 4.41 0.12
C SER A 87 29.60 3.32 -0.94
N ILE A 88 28.39 2.98 -1.38
CA ILE A 88 28.15 2.17 -2.59
C ILE A 88 27.62 3.06 -3.70
N ILE A 89 27.99 2.72 -4.95
CA ILE A 89 27.62 3.45 -6.16
C ILE A 89 27.15 2.44 -7.19
N PRO A 90 25.84 2.09 -7.22
CA PRO A 90 25.27 1.28 -8.29
C PRO A 90 25.37 2.02 -9.62
N ASP A 91 25.79 1.35 -10.69
CA ASP A 91 26.09 1.98 -11.98
C ASP A 91 24.88 2.73 -12.57
N GLY A 92 23.67 2.22 -12.35
CA GLY A 92 22.41 2.82 -12.77
C GLY A 92 21.76 3.73 -11.73
N GLY A 93 22.37 3.88 -10.55
CA GLY A 93 21.85 4.67 -9.44
C GLY A 93 20.62 4.06 -8.76
N ILE A 94 19.96 4.91 -7.98
CA ILE A 94 18.83 4.58 -7.13
C ILE A 94 17.70 5.56 -7.41
N ILE A 95 16.49 5.04 -7.60
CA ILE A 95 15.26 5.84 -7.70
C ILE A 95 14.47 5.64 -6.41
N GLU A 96 14.03 6.75 -5.82
CA GLU A 96 13.19 6.77 -4.63
C GLU A 96 11.88 7.51 -4.90
N VAL A 97 10.82 7.12 -4.18
CA VAL A 97 9.54 7.83 -4.10
C VAL A 97 9.35 8.34 -2.68
N LYS A 98 8.76 9.52 -2.51
CA LYS A 98 8.39 10.03 -1.19
C LYS A 98 7.08 9.40 -0.73
N ASP A 99 7.06 8.83 0.47
CA ASP A 99 5.86 8.29 1.09
C ASP A 99 5.05 9.35 1.84
N ASP A 100 3.86 8.99 2.29
CA ASP A 100 2.89 9.88 2.93
C ASP A 100 3.40 10.44 4.28
N ASN A 101 4.34 9.75 4.91
CA ASN A 101 5.03 10.20 6.13
C ASN A 101 6.24 11.08 5.81
N GLY A 102 6.51 11.32 4.53
CA GLY A 102 7.60 12.14 4.04
C GLY A 102 8.95 11.42 3.95
N ASN A 103 8.99 10.10 4.16
CA ASN A 103 10.22 9.30 4.03
C ASN A 103 10.45 8.92 2.57
N TRP A 104 11.72 8.80 2.17
CA TRP A 104 12.09 8.32 0.84
C TRP A 104 12.18 6.80 0.82
N ARG A 105 11.47 6.16 -0.11
CA ARG A 105 11.37 4.71 -0.27
C ARG A 105 11.95 4.31 -1.61
N ILE A 106 12.87 3.35 -1.63
CA ILE A 106 13.54 2.91 -2.86
C ILE A 106 12.55 2.15 -3.75
N VAL A 107 12.43 2.58 -5.01
CA VAL A 107 11.58 1.93 -6.02
C VAL A 107 12.37 1.23 -7.11
N LEU A 108 13.65 1.58 -7.30
CA LEU A 108 14.56 0.89 -8.22
C LEU A 108 16.02 1.08 -7.82
N VAL A 109 16.79 0.00 -7.89
CA VAL A 109 18.26 0.04 -7.96
C VAL A 109 18.70 -0.74 -9.18
N SER A 110 19.51 -0.14 -10.05
CA SER A 110 19.95 -0.80 -11.27
C SER A 110 21.47 -0.84 -11.41
N GLU A 111 21.97 -1.96 -11.93
CA GLU A 111 23.38 -2.18 -12.19
C GLU A 111 23.55 -2.97 -13.50
N ALA A 112 24.58 -2.66 -14.27
CA ALA A 112 24.89 -3.35 -15.52
C ALA A 112 26.34 -3.84 -15.48
N LYS A 113 26.57 -5.12 -15.75
CA LYS A 113 27.89 -5.74 -15.73
C LYS A 113 28.18 -6.42 -17.06
N HIS A 114 29.34 -6.12 -17.60
CA HIS A 114 29.86 -6.74 -18.81
C HIS A 114 31.06 -7.65 -18.45
N GLN A 115 31.02 -8.92 -18.90
CA GLN A 115 32.15 -9.85 -18.74
C GLN A 115 32.24 -10.83 -19.93
N GLY A 116 33.48 -11.04 -20.38
CA GLY A 116 33.78 -11.95 -21.49
C GLY A 116 33.72 -11.26 -22.85
N LYS A 117 34.88 -11.07 -23.47
CA LYS A 117 35.05 -10.42 -24.79
C LYS A 117 35.23 -11.42 -25.93
N ASP A 118 34.95 -12.70 -25.71
CA ASP A 118 35.25 -13.76 -26.66
C ASP A 118 34.50 -13.55 -27.98
N ILE A 119 33.24 -13.10 -27.93
CA ILE A 119 32.46 -12.75 -29.13
C ILE A 119 33.15 -11.66 -29.96
N GLU A 120 33.60 -10.57 -29.34
CA GLU A 120 34.27 -9.45 -30.02
C GLU A 120 35.63 -9.88 -30.58
N ASN A 121 36.41 -10.63 -29.80
CA ASN A 121 37.72 -11.13 -30.21
C ASN A 121 37.61 -12.09 -31.41
N ILE A 122 36.67 -13.03 -31.38
CA ILE A 122 36.45 -13.99 -32.48
C ILE A 122 36.01 -13.25 -33.74
N LYS A 123 35.05 -12.31 -33.65
CA LYS A 123 34.61 -11.48 -34.78
C LYS A 123 35.76 -10.66 -35.37
N ALA A 124 36.69 -10.18 -34.54
CA ALA A 124 37.88 -9.46 -34.97
C ALA A 124 39.04 -10.37 -35.45
N GLY A 125 38.90 -11.70 -35.35
CA GLY A 125 39.97 -12.65 -35.68
C GLY A 125 41.16 -12.62 -34.71
N LYS A 126 40.97 -12.08 -33.49
CA LYS A 126 42.02 -11.92 -32.49
C LYS A 126 42.10 -13.16 -31.60
N LEU A 127 43.29 -13.76 -31.54
CA LEU A 127 43.61 -14.83 -30.58
C LEU A 127 43.97 -14.24 -29.22
N VAL A 128 43.73 -15.02 -28.17
CA VAL A 128 43.91 -14.66 -26.76
C VAL A 128 44.76 -15.71 -26.03
N GLY A 129 44.92 -15.56 -24.72
CA GLY A 129 45.78 -16.41 -23.89
C GLY A 129 47.22 -15.90 -23.79
N ALA A 130 47.99 -16.43 -22.85
CA ALA A 130 49.36 -15.96 -22.58
C ALA A 130 50.30 -16.06 -23.79
N LYS A 131 50.01 -17.00 -24.70
CA LYS A 131 50.75 -17.22 -25.95
C LYS A 131 50.05 -16.66 -27.19
N ASN A 132 48.89 -15.99 -27.03
CA ASN A 132 48.03 -15.52 -28.13
C ASN A 132 47.69 -16.61 -29.16
N ASP A 133 47.36 -17.81 -28.67
CA ASP A 133 47.12 -19.02 -29.46
C ASP A 133 45.72 -19.61 -29.25
N GLN A 134 44.90 -19.02 -28.39
CA GLN A 134 43.58 -19.53 -28.01
C GLN A 134 42.46 -18.69 -28.62
N ASP A 135 41.34 -19.34 -28.93
CA ASP A 135 40.13 -18.64 -29.40
C ASP A 135 39.30 -18.08 -28.25
N LEU A 136 39.43 -18.67 -27.06
CA LEU A 136 38.65 -18.36 -25.87
C LEU A 136 39.55 -17.98 -24.72
N MET A 137 39.15 -16.97 -23.96
CA MET A 137 39.77 -16.62 -22.69
C MET A 137 39.07 -17.41 -21.58
N ALA A 138 39.85 -18.02 -20.68
CA ALA A 138 39.30 -18.59 -19.46
C ALA A 138 38.60 -17.47 -18.65
N ALA A 139 37.31 -17.64 -18.36
CA ALA A 139 36.53 -16.59 -17.71
C ALA A 139 36.99 -16.35 -16.26
N GLY A 140 37.20 -15.08 -15.91
CA GLY A 140 37.53 -14.67 -14.54
C GLY A 140 36.33 -14.69 -13.59
N ASN A 141 36.56 -14.26 -12.35
CA ASN A 141 35.58 -14.27 -11.25
C ASN A 141 35.15 -12.85 -10.82
N ALA A 142 35.47 -11.81 -11.58
CA ALA A 142 35.25 -10.42 -11.17
C ALA A 142 33.75 -10.08 -10.95
N ILE A 143 32.86 -10.82 -11.61
CA ILE A 143 31.40 -10.70 -11.47
C ILE A 143 30.88 -11.00 -10.07
N GLU A 144 31.59 -11.79 -9.26
CA GLU A 144 31.20 -12.12 -7.88
C GLU A 144 31.08 -10.86 -6.99
N ARG A 145 31.75 -9.76 -7.36
CA ARG A 145 31.66 -8.48 -6.65
C ARG A 145 30.25 -7.88 -6.67
N SER A 146 29.38 -8.28 -7.59
CA SER A 146 27.98 -7.82 -7.62
C SER A 146 27.22 -8.16 -6.34
N HIS A 147 27.55 -9.29 -5.68
CA HIS A 147 26.92 -9.69 -4.41
C HIS A 147 27.07 -8.66 -3.30
N LYS A 148 28.17 -7.90 -3.30
CA LYS A 148 28.42 -6.88 -2.27
C LYS A 148 27.36 -5.78 -2.34
N ASN A 149 27.11 -5.19 -3.52
CA ASN A 149 26.10 -4.13 -3.64
C ASN A 149 24.68 -4.67 -3.40
N ILE A 150 24.38 -5.90 -3.86
CA ILE A 150 23.10 -6.58 -3.58
C ILE A 150 22.86 -6.71 -2.08
N SER A 151 23.87 -7.20 -1.34
CA SER A 151 23.78 -7.37 0.13
C SER A 151 23.62 -6.03 0.86
N GLU A 152 24.31 -4.99 0.40
CA GLU A 152 24.21 -3.65 1.00
C GLU A 152 22.82 -3.03 0.83
N ILE A 153 22.21 -3.16 -0.36
CA ILE A 153 20.83 -2.70 -0.58
C ILE A 153 19.82 -3.59 0.15
N ALA A 154 20.06 -4.90 0.22
CA ALA A 154 19.19 -5.83 0.96
C ALA A 154 19.11 -5.45 2.43
N ASN A 155 20.26 -5.12 3.04
CA ASN A 155 20.35 -4.63 4.41
C ASN A 155 19.63 -3.28 4.59
N LEU A 156 19.83 -2.34 3.67
CA LEU A 156 19.15 -1.04 3.72
C LEU A 156 17.63 -1.18 3.65
N MET A 157 17.15 -2.13 2.85
CA MET A 157 15.73 -2.40 2.62
C MET A 157 15.20 -3.57 3.45
N LEU A 158 15.85 -3.91 4.58
CA LEU A 158 15.49 -5.09 5.37
C LEU A 158 14.08 -4.98 6.00
N SER A 159 13.57 -3.78 6.22
CA SER A 159 12.20 -3.51 6.67
C SER A 159 11.17 -3.49 5.54
N GLU A 160 11.60 -3.60 4.28
CA GLU A 160 10.73 -3.48 3.10
C GLU A 160 10.19 -4.84 2.66
N SER A 161 8.99 -4.84 2.07
CA SER A 161 8.36 -6.04 1.49
C SER A 161 8.64 -6.23 -0.01
N HIS A 162 9.51 -5.40 -0.58
CA HIS A 162 10.02 -5.49 -1.94
C HIS A 162 11.54 -5.30 -1.97
N PHE A 163 12.17 -5.80 -3.03
CA PHE A 163 13.59 -5.68 -3.29
C PHE A 163 13.83 -5.42 -4.78
N PRO A 164 13.75 -4.15 -5.23
CA PRO A 164 13.76 -3.78 -6.64
C PRO A 164 15.19 -3.63 -7.19
N TYR A 165 16.05 -4.62 -6.91
CA TYR A 165 17.41 -4.66 -7.42
C TYR A 165 17.41 -5.38 -8.77
N VAL A 166 17.81 -4.68 -9.84
CA VAL A 166 17.97 -5.26 -11.17
C VAL A 166 19.43 -5.30 -11.60
N LEU A 167 19.90 -6.47 -12.02
CA LEU A 167 21.24 -6.70 -12.52
C LEU A 167 21.18 -7.13 -13.99
N PHE A 168 21.66 -6.28 -14.89
CA PHE A 168 21.78 -6.58 -16.31
C PHE A 168 23.16 -7.16 -16.62
N LEU A 169 23.19 -8.33 -17.25
CA LEU A 169 24.40 -9.06 -17.61
C LEU A 169 24.58 -9.08 -19.12
N GLU A 170 25.79 -8.78 -19.57
CA GLU A 170 26.16 -8.75 -20.98
C GLU A 170 27.52 -9.41 -21.21
N GLY A 171 27.67 -10.08 -22.36
CA GLY A 171 28.92 -10.64 -22.82
C GLY A 171 28.94 -12.16 -22.82
N SER A 172 30.02 -12.70 -23.39
CA SER A 172 30.16 -14.12 -23.69
C SER A 172 30.21 -15.03 -22.44
N ASN A 173 30.39 -14.49 -21.23
CA ASN A 173 30.38 -15.29 -20.01
C ASN A 173 28.96 -15.52 -19.44
N PHE A 174 27.92 -14.93 -20.05
CA PHE A 174 26.54 -15.01 -19.56
C PHE A 174 25.57 -15.61 -20.59
N LEU A 175 26.07 -16.51 -21.44
CA LEU A 175 25.24 -17.16 -22.46
C LEU A 175 24.16 -18.05 -21.81
N THR A 176 22.98 -18.07 -22.42
CA THR A 176 21.92 -19.04 -22.11
C THR A 176 21.57 -19.93 -23.30
N GLU A 177 22.21 -19.69 -24.44
CA GLU A 177 22.09 -20.50 -25.66
C GLU A 177 23.46 -20.65 -26.33
N THR A 178 23.69 -21.80 -26.97
CA THR A 178 24.91 -22.04 -27.73
C THR A 178 24.89 -21.20 -28.99
N ILE A 179 25.97 -20.43 -29.21
CA ILE A 179 26.10 -19.57 -30.39
C ILE A 179 27.29 -19.98 -31.25
N SER A 180 27.19 -19.72 -32.54
CA SER A 180 28.26 -19.97 -33.51
C SER A 180 28.71 -18.65 -34.14
N ILE A 181 30.02 -18.40 -34.12
CA ILE A 181 30.60 -17.15 -34.60
C ILE A 181 31.59 -17.45 -35.70
N LYS A 182 31.37 -16.86 -36.87
CA LYS A 182 32.28 -16.98 -38.00
C LYS A 182 33.42 -15.97 -37.87
N LYS A 183 34.66 -16.46 -37.97
CA LYS A 183 35.87 -15.66 -38.01
C LYS A 183 36.07 -15.00 -39.39
N PRO A 184 36.92 -13.96 -39.47
CA PRO A 184 37.33 -13.38 -40.76
C PRO A 184 37.97 -14.40 -41.72
N ASP A 185 38.65 -15.42 -41.20
CA ASP A 185 39.28 -16.51 -41.99
C ASP A 185 38.29 -17.60 -42.44
N GLY A 186 37.00 -17.45 -42.12
CA GLY A 186 35.94 -18.37 -42.50
C GLY A 186 35.69 -19.52 -41.53
N ARG A 187 36.58 -19.78 -40.55
CA ARG A 187 36.36 -20.80 -39.51
C ARG A 187 35.19 -20.40 -38.61
N VAL A 188 34.43 -21.39 -38.15
CA VAL A 188 33.33 -21.19 -37.20
C VAL A 188 33.78 -21.64 -35.82
N VAL A 189 33.68 -20.76 -34.83
CA VAL A 189 33.90 -21.07 -33.42
C VAL A 189 32.56 -21.21 -32.73
N THR A 190 32.34 -22.33 -32.06
CA THR A 190 31.11 -22.60 -31.30
C THR A 190 31.36 -22.28 -29.83
N LEU A 191 30.50 -21.44 -29.24
CA LEU A 191 30.49 -21.12 -27.82
C LEU A 191 29.34 -21.89 -27.15
N GLU A 192 29.69 -22.95 -26.44
CA GLU A 192 28.72 -23.73 -25.67
C GLU A 192 28.37 -23.00 -24.38
N TYR A 193 27.08 -22.66 -24.22
CA TYR A 193 26.63 -21.88 -23.07
C TYR A 193 26.82 -22.61 -21.74
N ASN A 194 26.78 -23.94 -21.73
CA ASN A 194 26.94 -24.79 -20.55
C ASN A 194 28.41 -25.12 -20.24
N SER A 195 29.37 -24.51 -20.94
CA SER A 195 30.79 -24.72 -20.67
C SER A 195 31.25 -23.97 -19.41
N GLY A 196 31.76 -24.71 -18.43
CA GLY A 196 32.31 -24.14 -17.19
C GLY A 196 33.57 -23.29 -17.39
N THR A 197 34.25 -23.36 -18.54
CA THR A 197 35.38 -22.47 -18.86
C THR A 197 34.93 -21.05 -19.23
N LEU A 198 33.68 -20.93 -19.68
CA LEU A 198 33.09 -19.69 -20.20
C LEU A 198 32.01 -19.11 -19.28
N ASN A 199 31.02 -19.92 -18.90
CA ASN A 199 29.81 -19.42 -18.24
C ASN A 199 30.04 -19.06 -16.76
N ARG A 200 29.50 -17.92 -16.33
CA ARG A 200 29.59 -17.41 -14.95
C ARG A 200 28.24 -17.04 -14.34
N LEU A 201 27.11 -17.43 -14.96
CA LEU A 201 25.77 -17.19 -14.42
C LEU A 201 25.59 -17.81 -13.03
N ASP A 202 26.07 -19.03 -12.81
CA ASP A 202 25.98 -19.72 -11.51
C ASP A 202 26.75 -18.99 -10.38
N ARG A 203 27.63 -18.04 -10.71
CA ARG A 203 28.27 -17.19 -9.70
C ARG A 203 27.32 -16.14 -9.13
N LEU A 204 26.13 -15.98 -9.71
CA LEU A 204 25.13 -14.97 -9.34
C LEU A 204 23.80 -15.56 -8.87
N THR A 205 23.50 -16.83 -9.18
CA THR A 205 22.21 -17.46 -8.84
C THR A 205 21.93 -17.54 -7.34
N SER A 206 22.95 -17.43 -6.48
CA SER A 206 22.72 -17.28 -5.04
C SER A 206 22.03 -15.97 -4.65
N ALA A 207 22.16 -14.90 -5.45
CA ALA A 207 21.53 -13.60 -5.19
C ALA A 207 20.01 -13.62 -5.41
N ASN A 208 19.47 -14.64 -6.07
CA ASN A 208 18.04 -14.81 -6.28
C ASN A 208 17.54 -16.20 -5.84
N TYR A 209 18.33 -16.91 -5.01
CA TYR A 209 18.00 -18.23 -4.47
C TYR A 209 17.72 -19.31 -5.53
N GLY A 210 18.31 -19.18 -6.73
CA GLY A 210 18.06 -20.09 -7.85
C GLY A 210 16.66 -19.95 -8.46
N MET A 211 15.95 -18.86 -8.18
CA MET A 211 14.71 -18.52 -8.89
C MET A 211 15.01 -18.19 -10.36
N PRO A 212 14.00 -18.24 -11.25
CA PRO A 212 14.21 -17.98 -12.67
C PRO A 212 14.90 -16.63 -12.94
N ILE A 213 15.91 -16.63 -13.82
CA ILE A 213 16.48 -15.41 -14.39
C ILE A 213 15.50 -14.79 -15.40
N ASN A 214 15.81 -13.57 -15.86
CA ASN A 214 14.96 -12.81 -16.78
C ASN A 214 13.52 -12.64 -16.27
N THR A 215 13.38 -12.50 -14.94
CA THR A 215 12.10 -12.44 -14.24
C THR A 215 12.13 -11.29 -13.24
N ASN A 216 11.01 -10.58 -13.13
CA ASN A 216 10.78 -9.58 -12.10
C ASN A 216 10.53 -10.28 -10.75
N LEU A 217 11.52 -10.21 -9.86
CA LEU A 217 11.49 -10.80 -8.51
C LEU A 217 11.34 -9.73 -7.42
N CYS A 218 10.85 -8.54 -7.78
CA CYS A 218 10.77 -7.38 -6.91
C CYS A 218 9.95 -7.63 -5.63
N LYS A 219 8.84 -8.38 -5.69
CA LYS A 219 8.05 -8.70 -4.49
C LYS A 219 8.77 -9.76 -3.64
N ASN A 220 9.08 -9.44 -2.39
CA ASN A 220 9.77 -10.37 -1.49
C ASN A 220 8.93 -11.63 -1.26
N LYS A 221 9.61 -12.78 -1.17
CA LYS A 221 8.98 -14.08 -0.94
C LYS A 221 9.12 -14.47 0.52
N PHE A 222 8.02 -14.86 1.15
CA PHE A 222 8.04 -15.41 2.51
C PHE A 222 7.99 -16.93 2.44
N VAL A 223 8.99 -17.59 3.02
CA VAL A 223 9.06 -19.05 3.11
C VAL A 223 8.90 -19.48 4.57
N LYS A 224 8.28 -20.65 4.77
CA LYS A 224 8.11 -21.24 6.10
C LYS A 224 8.97 -22.48 6.23
N HIS A 225 9.70 -22.59 7.33
CA HIS A 225 10.40 -23.81 7.72
C HIS A 225 10.18 -24.05 9.21
N LYS A 226 9.41 -25.09 9.54
CA LYS A 226 8.92 -25.35 10.91
C LYS A 226 8.12 -24.15 11.43
N ASP A 227 8.53 -23.60 12.56
CA ASP A 227 7.98 -22.42 13.25
C ASP A 227 8.51 -21.08 12.70
N LYS A 228 9.51 -21.12 11.81
CA LYS A 228 10.16 -19.91 11.28
C LYS A 228 9.51 -19.45 9.98
N THR A 229 9.22 -18.15 9.91
CA THR A 229 8.90 -17.45 8.66
C THR A 229 10.08 -16.58 8.28
N ILE A 230 10.60 -16.75 7.06
CA ILE A 230 11.81 -16.07 6.58
C ILE A 230 11.43 -15.28 5.32
N MET A 231 11.77 -13.99 5.31
CA MET A 231 11.65 -13.14 4.12
C MET A 231 12.88 -13.33 3.24
N LEU A 232 12.66 -13.52 1.94
CA LEU A 232 13.69 -13.64 0.92
C LEU A 232 13.69 -12.41 0.02
N GLN A 233 14.83 -11.75 -0.09
CA GLN A 233 15.08 -10.60 -0.95
C GLN A 233 15.86 -11.08 -2.19
N ALA A 234 15.16 -11.34 -3.29
CA ALA A 234 15.73 -11.93 -4.49
C ALA A 234 16.04 -10.87 -5.55
N ALA A 235 17.31 -10.73 -5.95
CA ALA A 235 17.67 -9.81 -7.03
C ALA A 235 17.08 -10.27 -8.37
N SER A 236 16.58 -9.33 -9.18
CA SER A 236 16.10 -9.62 -10.52
C SER A 236 17.29 -9.63 -11.49
N ILE A 237 17.76 -10.83 -11.85
CA ILE A 237 18.94 -11.01 -12.72
C ILE A 237 18.47 -11.19 -14.15
N TYR A 238 18.89 -10.29 -15.03
CA TYR A 238 18.59 -10.33 -16.45
C TYR A 238 19.87 -10.55 -17.27
N THR A 239 19.79 -11.38 -18.29
CA THR A 239 20.91 -11.63 -19.21
C THR A 239 20.42 -11.68 -20.66
N GLN A 240 21.25 -11.15 -21.55
CA GLN A 240 21.06 -11.27 -22.98
C GLN A 240 21.71 -12.58 -23.43
N GLY A 241 20.89 -13.62 -23.60
CA GLY A 241 21.33 -15.02 -23.73
C GLY A 241 22.29 -15.35 -24.87
N ASN A 242 22.29 -14.53 -25.93
CA ASN A 242 23.17 -14.63 -27.08
C ASN A 242 24.48 -13.84 -26.93
N GLY A 243 24.71 -13.22 -25.78
CA GLY A 243 25.90 -12.43 -25.46
C GLY A 243 26.02 -11.09 -26.21
N GLU A 244 24.98 -10.68 -26.92
CA GLU A 244 24.90 -9.37 -27.57
C GLU A 244 24.65 -8.24 -26.57
N LYS A 245 24.80 -7.00 -27.06
CA LYS A 245 24.49 -5.81 -26.28
C LYS A 245 23.00 -5.72 -25.94
N TRP A 246 22.70 -5.12 -24.80
CA TRP A 246 21.32 -4.86 -24.41
C TRP A 246 20.62 -3.85 -25.32
N ASP A 247 19.38 -4.15 -25.68
CA ASP A 247 18.48 -3.16 -26.28
C ASP A 247 18.01 -2.17 -25.20
N VAL A 248 18.22 -0.87 -25.46
CA VAL A 248 17.95 0.21 -24.50
C VAL A 248 16.47 0.24 -24.11
N LYS A 249 15.57 0.00 -25.06
CA LYS A 249 14.12 0.01 -24.79
C LYS A 249 13.72 -1.18 -23.92
N LYS A 250 14.26 -2.38 -24.16
CA LYS A 250 14.02 -3.54 -23.29
C LYS A 250 14.49 -3.29 -21.86
N MET A 251 15.69 -2.72 -21.67
CA MET A 251 16.17 -2.36 -20.33
C MET A 251 15.24 -1.37 -19.64
N PHE A 252 14.80 -0.33 -20.36
CA PHE A 252 13.83 0.64 -19.85
C PHE A 252 12.52 -0.01 -19.45
N ASP A 253 11.94 -0.86 -20.30
CA ASP A 253 10.66 -1.53 -20.04
C ASP A 253 10.76 -2.41 -18.77
N ILE A 254 11.85 -3.17 -18.61
CA ILE A 254 12.13 -3.98 -17.41
C ILE A 254 12.25 -3.12 -16.15
N MET A 255 13.06 -2.05 -16.21
CA MET A 255 13.28 -1.14 -15.09
C MET A 255 12.00 -0.42 -14.67
N LEU A 256 11.18 -0.01 -15.64
CA LEU A 256 9.88 0.60 -15.39
C LEU A 256 8.90 -0.42 -14.76
N GLU A 257 8.88 -1.66 -15.23
CA GLU A 257 8.03 -2.73 -14.67
C GLU A 257 8.39 -3.03 -13.21
N ILE A 258 9.68 -3.17 -12.90
CA ILE A 258 10.16 -3.35 -11.53
C ILE A 258 9.78 -2.16 -10.65
N SER A 259 9.95 -0.93 -11.14
CA SER A 259 9.59 0.29 -10.41
C SER A 259 8.09 0.35 -10.09
N LYS A 260 7.23 0.03 -11.07
CA LYS A 260 5.78 -0.06 -10.87
C LYS A 260 5.40 -1.16 -9.89
N THR A 261 6.13 -2.27 -9.88
CA THR A 261 5.94 -3.34 -8.90
C THR A 261 6.25 -2.86 -7.49
N SER A 262 7.33 -2.08 -7.31
CA SER A 262 7.66 -1.42 -6.04
C SER A 262 6.54 -0.50 -5.57
N LEU A 263 6.05 0.38 -6.44
CA LEU A 263 4.93 1.28 -6.12
C LEU A 263 3.66 0.52 -5.71
N LYS A 264 3.38 -0.62 -6.35
CA LYS A 264 2.26 -1.48 -5.99
C LYS A 264 2.42 -2.09 -4.59
N VAL A 265 3.64 -2.48 -4.21
CA VAL A 265 3.93 -3.01 -2.86
C VAL A 265 3.83 -1.90 -1.80
N LEU A 266 4.31 -0.69 -2.13
CA LEU A 266 4.24 0.51 -1.30
C LEU A 266 2.85 1.16 -1.27
N GLY A 267 1.84 0.53 -1.85
CA GLY A 267 0.54 1.16 -2.12
C GLY A 267 -0.11 1.76 -0.88
N SER A 268 0.04 1.13 0.29
CA SER A 268 -0.46 1.64 1.57
C SER A 268 0.25 2.90 2.06
N GLU A 269 1.53 3.07 1.74
CA GLU A 269 2.37 4.16 2.25
C GLU A 269 2.40 5.38 1.33
N ILE A 270 1.95 5.24 0.09
CA ILE A 270 1.83 6.35 -0.88
C ILE A 270 0.37 6.68 -1.19
N PHE A 271 -0.56 6.04 -0.48
CA PHE A 271 -1.99 6.10 -0.75
C PHE A 271 -2.50 7.53 -0.69
N ASN A 272 -2.23 8.27 0.39
CA ASN A 272 -2.77 9.61 0.62
C ASN A 272 -2.32 10.60 -0.46
N GLN A 273 -1.07 10.50 -0.94
CA GLN A 273 -0.60 11.33 -2.05
C GLN A 273 -1.38 11.04 -3.33
N ILE A 274 -1.61 9.76 -3.66
CA ILE A 274 -2.33 9.34 -4.86
C ILE A 274 -3.84 9.66 -4.76
N THR A 275 -4.41 9.57 -3.55
CA THR A 275 -5.84 9.72 -3.28
C THR A 275 -6.22 11.05 -2.67
N SER A 276 -5.32 12.04 -2.65
CA SER A 276 -5.59 13.43 -2.24
C SER A 276 -6.66 14.17 -3.10
N GLY A 277 -7.45 13.42 -3.88
CA GLY A 277 -8.73 13.83 -4.47
C GLY A 277 -9.90 12.83 -4.33
N VAL A 278 -9.79 11.66 -3.66
CA VAL A 278 -10.90 10.68 -3.50
C VAL A 278 -10.76 9.81 -2.23
N SER A 279 -11.63 10.07 -1.25
CA SER A 279 -12.25 9.18 -0.25
C SER A 279 -11.38 8.35 0.74
N PRO A 280 -11.72 8.32 2.05
CA PRO A 280 -11.05 7.48 3.04
C PRO A 280 -11.30 5.98 2.81
N GLU A 281 -10.25 5.16 2.82
CA GLU A 281 -10.38 3.73 3.04
C GLU A 281 -10.58 3.46 4.55
N THR A 282 -11.84 3.45 4.97
CA THR A 282 -12.26 2.62 6.12
C THR A 282 -12.81 1.30 5.60
N THR A 283 -12.72 0.25 6.41
CA THR A 283 -13.40 -1.02 6.09
C THR A 283 -14.92 -0.95 6.29
N ASN A 284 -15.43 0.09 6.98
CA ASN A 284 -16.84 0.20 7.38
C ASN A 284 -17.43 1.55 6.97
N VAL A 285 -18.47 1.51 6.14
CA VAL A 285 -19.31 2.64 5.75
C VAL A 285 -20.67 2.46 6.40
N SER A 286 -21.15 3.49 7.07
CA SER A 286 -22.53 3.52 7.56
C SER A 286 -23.39 4.38 6.67
N ALA A 287 -24.55 3.86 6.32
CA ALA A 287 -25.51 4.53 5.47
C ALA A 287 -26.82 4.73 6.22
N VAL A 288 -27.46 5.88 6.03
CA VAL A 288 -28.82 6.15 6.50
C VAL A 288 -29.61 6.85 5.41
N SER A 289 -30.88 6.49 5.28
CA SER A 289 -31.84 7.25 4.47
C SER A 289 -32.70 8.07 5.43
N SER A 290 -32.48 9.39 5.47
CA SER A 290 -33.27 10.28 6.31
C SER A 290 -34.55 10.79 5.62
N LEU A 291 -34.62 10.67 4.30
CA LEU A 291 -35.74 11.11 3.46
C LEU A 291 -35.94 10.12 2.30
N PRO A 292 -37.15 10.01 1.73
CA PRO A 292 -37.41 9.11 0.62
C PRO A 292 -36.43 9.32 -0.55
N GLY A 293 -35.67 8.26 -0.86
CA GLY A 293 -34.67 8.24 -1.94
C GLY A 293 -33.35 8.97 -1.63
N ALA A 294 -33.24 9.69 -0.52
CA ALA A 294 -31.99 10.31 -0.09
C ALA A 294 -31.12 9.28 0.66
N ALA A 295 -29.80 9.46 0.59
CA ALA A 295 -28.84 8.66 1.32
C ALA A 295 -27.70 9.52 1.85
N SER A 296 -27.31 9.30 3.10
CA SER A 296 -26.10 9.87 3.69
C SER A 296 -25.16 8.75 4.12
N LEU A 297 -23.89 8.91 3.80
CA LEU A 297 -22.80 8.00 4.14
C LEU A 297 -21.91 8.63 5.20
N PHE A 298 -21.44 7.82 6.15
CA PHE A 298 -20.57 8.23 7.23
C PHE A 298 -19.41 7.25 7.40
N VAL A 299 -18.20 7.78 7.59
CA VAL A 299 -16.96 7.01 7.81
C VAL A 299 -16.07 7.71 8.83
N VAL A 300 -15.24 6.95 9.57
CA VAL A 300 -14.14 7.52 10.38
C VAL A 300 -12.87 7.56 9.53
N GLY A 301 -12.50 8.71 8.99
CA GLY A 301 -11.30 8.83 8.15
C GLY A 301 -10.01 8.38 8.87
N LEU A 302 -8.95 8.12 8.10
CA LEU A 302 -7.63 7.80 8.67
C LEU A 302 -7.05 8.94 9.52
N ASP A 303 -7.51 10.17 9.29
CA ASP A 303 -7.26 11.34 10.13
C ASP A 303 -8.03 11.32 11.47
N GLY A 304 -8.82 10.28 11.70
CA GLY A 304 -9.70 10.10 12.84
C GLY A 304 -10.98 10.92 12.78
N ARG A 305 -11.17 11.80 11.78
CA ARG A 305 -12.37 12.64 11.70
C ARG A 305 -13.54 11.86 11.13
N ILE A 306 -14.77 12.23 11.50
CA ILE A 306 -15.95 11.67 10.86
C ILE A 306 -16.24 12.45 9.58
N TRP A 307 -16.28 11.74 8.46
CA TRP A 307 -16.58 12.29 7.15
C TRP A 307 -18.00 11.90 6.72
N SER A 308 -18.67 12.83 6.06
CA SER A 308 -20.00 12.64 5.50
C SER A 308 -20.04 12.96 4.02
N LYS A 309 -20.89 12.25 3.29
CA LYS A 309 -21.25 12.53 1.91
C LYS A 309 -22.72 12.14 1.72
N PHE A 310 -23.50 12.95 1.01
CA PHE A 310 -24.93 12.69 0.83
C PHE A 310 -25.38 12.78 -0.62
N TYR A 311 -26.51 12.15 -0.89
CA TYR A 311 -27.27 12.22 -2.12
C TYR A 311 -28.70 12.60 -1.78
N ASP A 312 -29.22 13.65 -2.42
CA ASP A 312 -30.60 14.09 -2.29
C ASP A 312 -31.27 14.12 -3.67
N PRO A 313 -32.17 13.17 -4.00
CA PRO A 313 -32.81 13.10 -5.30
C PRO A 313 -33.82 14.23 -5.54
N ARG A 314 -34.13 15.05 -4.54
CA ARG A 314 -35.08 16.17 -4.66
C ARG A 314 -34.44 17.42 -5.26
N ILE A 315 -33.10 17.42 -5.41
CA ILE A 315 -32.33 18.49 -6.05
C ILE A 315 -32.27 18.25 -7.57
N ALA A 316 -32.44 19.31 -8.37
CA ALA A 316 -32.27 19.22 -9.83
C ALA A 316 -30.83 18.77 -10.19
N ASP A 317 -30.69 17.85 -11.14
CA ASP A 317 -29.42 17.21 -11.51
C ASP A 317 -28.68 16.57 -10.32
N ALA A 318 -29.43 15.90 -9.44
CA ALA A 318 -28.91 15.27 -8.22
C ALA A 318 -27.64 14.44 -8.48
N LYS A 319 -26.57 14.83 -7.80
CA LYS A 319 -25.29 14.11 -7.72
C LYS A 319 -24.94 13.93 -6.26
N TRP A 320 -24.06 12.97 -5.98
CA TRP A 320 -23.44 12.88 -4.68
C TRP A 320 -22.68 14.17 -4.37
N SER A 321 -22.78 14.65 -3.13
CA SER A 321 -21.93 15.74 -2.64
C SER A 321 -20.46 15.33 -2.66
N ASP A 322 -19.56 16.28 -2.45
CA ASP A 322 -18.19 15.95 -2.02
C ASP A 322 -18.20 15.42 -0.57
N TRP A 323 -17.11 14.76 -0.17
CA TRP A 323 -16.92 14.39 1.22
C TRP A 323 -16.61 15.64 2.04
N PHE A 324 -17.24 15.80 3.20
CA PHE A 324 -16.98 16.90 4.13
C PHE A 324 -16.89 16.39 5.58
N PRO A 325 -16.05 17.01 6.43
CA PRO A 325 -15.89 16.58 7.82
C PRO A 325 -17.07 17.08 8.67
N LEU A 326 -17.45 16.29 9.68
CA LEU A 326 -18.47 16.62 10.68
C LEU A 326 -17.84 17.12 11.98
N GLY A 327 -17.16 18.27 11.91
CA GLY A 327 -16.43 18.87 13.02
C GLY A 327 -14.98 18.41 13.13
N ASP A 328 -14.28 18.90 14.15
CA ASP A 328 -12.83 18.68 14.34
C ASP A 328 -12.48 17.53 15.29
N ASN A 329 -13.47 16.93 15.97
CA ASN A 329 -13.25 15.79 16.85
C ASN A 329 -12.68 14.59 16.10
N THR A 330 -11.76 13.86 16.76
CA THR A 330 -11.14 12.66 16.23
C THR A 330 -11.49 11.41 17.04
N PHE A 331 -11.59 10.29 16.36
CA PHE A 331 -11.98 8.98 16.87
C PHE A 331 -10.98 7.92 16.37
N PRO A 332 -10.90 6.73 17.00
CA PRO A 332 -10.09 5.64 16.49
C PRO A 332 -10.47 5.30 15.03
N PRO A 333 -9.52 5.20 14.08
CA PRO A 333 -9.83 4.87 12.69
C PRO A 333 -10.51 3.50 12.49
N THR A 334 -10.42 2.62 13.50
CA THR A 334 -11.10 1.32 13.55
C THR A 334 -12.53 1.40 14.12
N SER A 335 -12.97 2.58 14.58
CA SER A 335 -14.31 2.77 15.10
C SER A 335 -15.36 2.81 13.99
N VAL A 336 -16.54 2.29 14.31
CA VAL A 336 -17.67 2.29 13.38
C VAL A 336 -18.62 3.40 13.80
N VAL A 337 -18.92 4.32 12.88
CA VAL A 337 -20.01 5.28 13.06
C VAL A 337 -21.32 4.52 12.88
N THR A 338 -22.27 4.64 13.78
CA THR A 338 -23.62 4.11 13.61
C THR A 338 -24.58 5.28 13.39
N ALA A 339 -25.33 5.24 12.29
CA ALA A 339 -26.25 6.30 11.91
C ALA A 339 -27.70 5.80 11.96
N ILE A 340 -28.57 6.59 12.61
CA ILE A 340 -30.02 6.35 12.59
C ILE A 340 -30.74 7.63 12.16
N SER A 341 -31.93 7.45 11.59
CA SER A 341 -32.86 8.55 11.31
C SER A 341 -34.14 8.32 12.09
N GLY A 342 -34.33 9.10 13.15
CA GLY A 342 -35.54 9.03 13.99
C GLY A 342 -36.66 9.97 13.54
N VAL A 343 -36.35 10.96 12.70
CA VAL A 343 -37.33 11.91 12.15
C VAL A 343 -36.99 12.21 10.69
N PRO A 344 -37.97 12.54 9.83
CA PRO A 344 -37.70 12.90 8.44
C PRO A 344 -36.66 14.02 8.33
N GLY A 345 -35.58 13.76 7.60
CA GLY A 345 -34.42 14.64 7.43
C GLY A 345 -33.43 14.68 8.60
N GLY A 346 -33.78 14.12 9.75
CA GLY A 346 -32.92 14.08 10.93
C GLY A 346 -31.99 12.89 10.93
N VAL A 347 -30.78 13.09 11.46
CA VAL A 347 -29.76 12.04 11.59
C VAL A 347 -29.13 12.14 12.98
N THR A 348 -28.90 11.00 13.61
CA THR A 348 -28.11 10.89 14.84
C THR A 348 -27.00 9.86 14.62
N LEU A 349 -25.78 10.25 14.99
CA LEU A 349 -24.57 9.46 14.85
C LEU A 349 -24.07 9.03 16.22
N PHE A 350 -23.56 7.81 16.31
CA PHE A 350 -22.92 7.25 17.49
C PHE A 350 -21.59 6.62 17.13
N VAL A 351 -20.56 6.82 17.95
CA VAL A 351 -19.22 6.25 17.71
C VAL A 351 -18.50 6.00 19.04
N VAL A 352 -17.64 4.98 19.11
CA VAL A 352 -16.77 4.76 20.28
C VAL A 352 -15.50 5.59 20.14
N GLY A 353 -15.20 6.42 21.14
CA GLY A 353 -14.00 7.25 21.20
C GLY A 353 -12.76 6.53 21.73
N TYR A 354 -11.61 7.21 21.71
CA TYR A 354 -10.34 6.70 22.28
C TYR A 354 -10.43 6.43 23.78
N ASP A 355 -11.34 7.12 24.47
CA ASP A 355 -11.67 6.95 25.88
C ASP A 355 -12.57 5.73 26.16
N ARG A 356 -12.90 4.95 25.12
CA ARG A 356 -13.87 3.84 25.15
C ARG A 356 -15.24 4.27 25.65
N LYS A 357 -15.63 5.52 25.41
CA LYS A 357 -16.98 6.01 25.68
C LYS A 357 -17.73 6.18 24.38
N VAL A 358 -19.06 6.15 24.46
CA VAL A 358 -19.92 6.43 23.30
C VAL A 358 -20.08 7.94 23.16
N TRP A 359 -19.78 8.44 21.98
CA TRP A 359 -19.96 9.83 21.57
C TRP A 359 -21.12 9.94 20.60
N SER A 360 -21.82 11.06 20.65
CA SER A 360 -22.98 11.34 19.81
C SER A 360 -22.87 12.70 19.14
N GLN A 361 -23.45 12.78 17.94
CA GLN A 361 -23.71 14.02 17.22
C GLN A 361 -25.04 13.89 16.51
N TYR A 362 -25.82 14.96 16.41
CA TYR A 362 -27.09 14.92 15.70
C TYR A 362 -27.31 16.14 14.81
N TYR A 363 -28.15 15.94 13.81
CA TYR A 363 -28.73 16.97 12.97
C TYR A 363 -30.24 16.90 13.12
N ASP A 364 -30.85 17.96 13.66
CA ASP A 364 -32.29 18.08 13.81
C ASP A 364 -32.84 19.13 12.81
N PRO A 365 -33.53 18.74 11.74
CA PRO A 365 -34.07 19.67 10.75
C PRO A 365 -35.32 20.41 11.24
N ARG A 366 -35.85 20.09 12.43
CA ARG A 366 -37.11 20.65 12.95
C ARG A 366 -36.91 21.98 13.69
N VAL A 367 -35.66 22.36 13.97
CA VAL A 367 -35.32 23.63 14.64
C VAL A 367 -35.17 24.77 13.64
N GLU A 368 -35.30 26.02 14.08
CA GLU A 368 -35.30 27.21 13.22
C GLU A 368 -34.02 27.37 12.38
N ASN A 369 -32.85 27.06 12.97
CA ASN A 369 -31.55 27.14 12.30
C ASN A 369 -30.82 25.78 12.42
N PRO A 370 -31.16 24.82 11.55
CA PRO A 370 -30.67 23.45 11.69
C PRO A 370 -29.19 23.37 11.33
N ALA A 371 -28.39 22.92 12.29
CA ALA A 371 -26.97 22.65 12.15
C ALA A 371 -26.64 21.32 12.84
N TRP A 372 -25.50 20.73 12.48
CA TRP A 372 -24.96 19.63 13.26
C TRP A 372 -24.63 20.14 14.67
N SER A 373 -25.00 19.37 15.68
CA SER A 373 -24.55 19.62 17.05
C SER A 373 -23.03 19.50 17.14
N GLY A 374 -22.44 20.00 18.23
CA GLY A 374 -21.11 19.54 18.63
C GLY A 374 -21.15 18.04 18.98
N TRP A 375 -19.99 17.38 18.94
CA TRP A 375 -19.84 16.04 19.50
C TRP A 375 -19.93 16.11 21.03
N PHE A 376 -20.74 15.23 21.63
CA PHE A 376 -20.89 15.14 23.08
C PHE A 376 -20.85 13.69 23.57
N GLU A 377 -20.35 13.49 24.79
CA GLU A 377 -20.20 12.19 25.42
C GLU A 377 -21.55 11.69 25.97
N LEU A 378 -21.88 10.42 25.72
CA LEU A 378 -23.02 9.71 26.30
C LEU A 378 -22.57 8.82 27.49
N GLY A 379 -21.90 9.43 28.48
CA GLY A 379 -21.22 8.73 29.58
C GLY A 379 -22.07 7.77 30.43
N GLY A 380 -21.46 7.22 31.49
CA GLY A 380 -22.16 6.45 32.54
C GLY A 380 -21.58 5.07 32.87
N GLY A 381 -20.27 4.95 33.12
CA GLY A 381 -19.68 3.74 33.73
C GLY A 381 -19.54 2.50 32.85
N VAL A 382 -19.99 2.54 31.59
CA VAL A 382 -19.86 1.45 30.63
C VAL A 382 -18.79 1.80 29.59
N SER A 383 -17.79 0.93 29.47
CA SER A 383 -16.84 0.93 28.35
C SER A 383 -17.16 -0.26 27.46
N PRO A 384 -17.57 -0.06 26.20
CA PRO A 384 -17.70 -1.15 25.25
C PRO A 384 -16.34 -1.81 25.01
N GLU A 385 -16.31 -3.14 24.96
CA GLU A 385 -15.09 -3.85 24.50
C GLU A 385 -14.94 -3.74 22.97
N THR A 386 -16.06 -3.69 22.25
CA THR A 386 -16.06 -3.49 20.79
C THR A 386 -16.10 -2.01 20.41
N THR A 387 -15.68 -1.70 19.19
CA THR A 387 -15.86 -0.37 18.62
C THR A 387 -17.26 -0.13 18.02
N ASN A 388 -18.17 -1.10 18.15
CA ASN A 388 -19.50 -1.07 17.57
C ASN A 388 -20.56 -0.68 18.62
N VAL A 389 -21.32 0.37 18.32
CA VAL A 389 -22.55 0.71 19.04
C VAL A 389 -23.72 0.41 18.14
N SER A 390 -24.66 -0.40 18.59
CA SER A 390 -25.88 -0.66 17.83
C SER A 390 -26.96 0.28 18.28
N ALA A 391 -27.66 0.88 17.31
CA ALA A 391 -28.69 1.87 17.59
C ALA A 391 -29.95 1.58 16.80
N VAL A 392 -31.10 1.85 17.39
CA VAL A 392 -32.40 1.77 16.74
C VAL A 392 -33.28 2.95 17.14
N SER A 393 -34.09 3.45 16.22
CA SER A 393 -35.17 4.39 16.54
C SER A 393 -36.48 3.61 16.60
N SER A 394 -37.05 3.46 17.79
CA SER A 394 -38.31 2.74 17.99
C SER A 394 -39.55 3.64 17.90
N LEU A 395 -39.36 4.96 17.98
CA LEU A 395 -40.40 5.99 17.91
C LEU A 395 -39.84 7.25 17.24
N PRO A 396 -40.68 8.13 16.66
CA PRO A 396 -40.22 9.38 16.09
C PRO A 396 -39.37 10.21 17.07
N GLY A 397 -38.10 10.42 16.72
CA GLY A 397 -37.11 11.14 17.53
C GLY A 397 -36.52 10.39 18.72
N ALA A 398 -36.95 9.14 18.99
CA ALA A 398 -36.36 8.31 20.02
C ALA A 398 -35.14 7.55 19.51
N ALA A 399 -34.23 7.21 20.41
CA ALA A 399 -33.06 6.38 20.13
C ALA A 399 -32.82 5.39 21.27
N SER A 400 -32.43 4.17 20.94
CA SER A 400 -31.96 3.18 21.92
C SER A 400 -30.65 2.60 21.43
N LEU A 401 -29.67 2.55 22.33
CA LEU A 401 -28.29 2.11 22.09
C LEU A 401 -28.01 0.82 22.84
N PHE A 402 -27.23 -0.06 22.22
CA PHE A 402 -26.85 -1.36 22.75
C PHE A 402 -25.36 -1.60 22.52
N VAL A 403 -24.66 -2.01 23.57
CA VAL A 403 -23.23 -2.33 23.56
C VAL A 403 -22.95 -3.57 24.40
N VAL A 404 -21.91 -4.33 24.05
CA VAL A 404 -21.34 -5.34 24.95
C VAL A 404 -20.28 -4.66 25.82
N GLY A 405 -20.52 -4.60 27.13
CA GLY A 405 -19.58 -4.01 28.09
C GLY A 405 -18.38 -4.91 28.38
N LEU A 406 -17.38 -4.37 29.08
CA LEU A 406 -16.20 -5.14 29.54
C LEU A 406 -16.56 -6.35 30.42
N ASP A 407 -17.71 -6.30 31.09
CA ASP A 407 -18.24 -7.40 31.91
C ASP A 407 -18.96 -8.48 31.08
N GLY A 408 -18.96 -8.35 29.75
CA GLY A 408 -19.65 -9.24 28.81
C GLY A 408 -21.17 -9.07 28.80
N ARG A 409 -21.75 -8.22 29.65
CA ARG A 409 -23.19 -7.95 29.63
C ARG A 409 -23.57 -7.01 28.49
N ILE A 410 -24.81 -7.11 28.04
CA ILE A 410 -25.38 -6.13 27.12
C ILE A 410 -25.93 -4.97 27.93
N TRP A 411 -25.44 -3.78 27.61
CA TRP A 411 -25.86 -2.53 28.23
C TRP A 411 -26.71 -1.73 27.27
N SER A 412 -27.74 -1.08 27.81
CA SER A 412 -28.68 -0.24 27.08
C SER A 412 -28.65 1.19 27.59
N LYS A 413 -28.83 2.14 26.67
CA LYS A 413 -29.09 3.55 26.96
C LYS A 413 -30.12 4.06 25.96
N PHE A 414 -31.09 4.86 26.40
CA PHE A 414 -32.10 5.40 25.49
C PHE A 414 -32.33 6.90 25.68
N TYR A 415 -32.90 7.49 24.64
CA TYR A 415 -33.47 8.82 24.62
C TYR A 415 -34.92 8.73 24.17
N ASP A 416 -35.84 9.24 25.00
CA ASP A 416 -37.27 9.30 24.68
C ASP A 416 -37.72 10.77 24.65
N PRO A 417 -38.00 11.33 23.45
CA PRO A 417 -38.37 12.74 23.31
C PRO A 417 -39.76 13.07 23.89
N ARG A 418 -40.54 12.07 24.31
CA ARG A 418 -41.87 12.27 24.91
C ARG A 418 -41.79 12.63 26.39
N ILE A 419 -40.64 12.43 27.02
CA ILE A 419 -40.41 12.77 28.44
C ILE A 419 -40.14 14.28 28.55
N ALA A 420 -40.78 14.95 29.51
CA ALA A 420 -40.51 16.37 29.79
C ALA A 420 -39.04 16.55 30.19
N ASP A 421 -38.37 17.57 29.63
CA ASP A 421 -36.93 17.78 29.77
C ASP A 421 -36.09 16.54 29.42
N ALA A 422 -36.49 15.84 28.35
CA ALA A 422 -35.87 14.62 27.88
C ALA A 422 -34.34 14.70 27.89
N LYS A 423 -33.73 13.79 28.65
CA LYS A 423 -32.29 13.54 28.70
C LYS A 423 -32.05 12.08 28.34
N TRP A 424 -30.83 11.78 27.92
CA TRP A 424 -30.38 10.41 27.81
C TRP A 424 -30.47 9.72 29.17
N SER A 425 -30.95 8.48 29.20
CA SER A 425 -30.96 7.66 30.40
C SER A 425 -29.53 7.39 30.87
N ASP A 426 -29.37 6.94 32.12
CA ASP A 426 -28.14 6.22 32.50
C ASP A 426 -28.02 4.90 31.71
N TRP A 427 -26.80 4.36 31.63
CA TRP A 427 -26.60 3.02 31.12
C TRP A 427 -27.15 2.00 32.12
N PHE A 428 -27.90 1.00 31.65
CA PHE A 428 -28.40 -0.10 32.48
C PHE A 428 -28.19 -1.44 31.78
N PRO A 429 -27.92 -2.53 32.52
CA PRO A 429 -27.72 -3.85 31.95
C PRO A 429 -29.07 -4.47 31.57
N LEU A 430 -29.10 -5.22 30.46
CA LEU A 430 -30.29 -5.98 30.03
C LEU A 430 -30.26 -7.42 30.56
N GLY A 431 -30.28 -7.54 31.88
CA GLY A 431 -30.17 -8.83 32.58
C GLY A 431 -28.72 -9.24 32.88
N ASP A 432 -28.56 -10.45 33.44
CA ASP A 432 -27.27 -10.94 33.94
C ASP A 432 -26.49 -11.84 32.95
N ASN A 433 -27.07 -12.15 31.78
CA ASN A 433 -26.41 -12.95 30.77
C ASN A 433 -25.16 -12.24 30.21
N THR A 434 -24.10 -13.01 30.03
CA THR A 434 -22.85 -12.54 29.42
C THR A 434 -22.66 -13.13 28.03
N PHE A 435 -22.02 -12.35 27.16
CA PHE A 435 -21.74 -12.67 25.77
C PHE A 435 -20.24 -12.47 25.49
N PRO A 436 -19.70 -13.09 24.42
CA PRO A 436 -18.33 -12.85 24.00
C PRO A 436 -18.06 -11.34 23.86
N PRO A 437 -16.97 -10.82 24.44
CA PRO A 437 -16.70 -9.38 24.42
C PRO A 437 -16.59 -8.78 23.01
N THR A 438 -16.25 -9.59 22.00
CA THR A 438 -16.18 -9.19 20.59
C THR A 438 -17.51 -9.32 19.84
N SER A 439 -18.58 -9.81 20.47
CA SER A 439 -19.89 -9.96 19.82
C SER A 439 -20.53 -8.60 19.56
N VAL A 440 -21.20 -8.49 18.42
CA VAL A 440 -21.99 -7.29 18.05
C VAL A 440 -23.46 -7.59 18.27
N VAL A 441 -24.13 -6.75 19.06
CA VAL A 441 -25.59 -6.80 19.22
C VAL A 441 -26.23 -6.24 17.95
N THR A 442 -27.29 -6.85 17.43
CA THR A 442 -28.10 -6.27 16.35
C THR A 442 -29.48 -5.95 16.89
N ALA A 443 -29.99 -4.76 16.62
CA ALA A 443 -31.29 -4.29 17.10
C ALA A 443 -32.24 -3.98 15.95
N ILE A 444 -33.51 -4.34 16.12
CA ILE A 444 -34.59 -3.97 15.20
C ILE A 444 -35.82 -3.52 16.00
N SER A 445 -36.60 -2.60 15.42
CA SER A 445 -37.89 -2.18 15.94
C SER A 445 -38.99 -2.68 15.01
N GLY A 446 -39.70 -3.72 15.41
CA GLY A 446 -40.82 -4.29 14.62
C GLY A 446 -42.16 -3.60 14.85
N VAL A 447 -42.31 -2.86 15.95
CA VAL A 447 -43.53 -2.14 16.34
C VAL A 447 -43.16 -0.81 17.00
N PRO A 448 -44.01 0.23 16.96
CA PRO A 448 -43.74 1.49 17.64
C PRO A 448 -43.44 1.27 19.13
N GLY A 449 -42.25 1.69 19.55
CA GLY A 449 -41.74 1.55 20.93
C GLY A 449 -41.19 0.16 21.29
N GLY A 450 -41.29 -0.83 20.39
CA GLY A 450 -40.78 -2.18 20.62
C GLY A 450 -39.40 -2.38 20.04
N VAL A 451 -38.58 -3.19 20.70
CA VAL A 451 -37.22 -3.51 20.26
C VAL A 451 -36.97 -5.00 20.42
N THR A 452 -36.30 -5.59 19.44
CA THR A 452 -35.80 -6.97 19.50
C THR A 452 -34.30 -6.95 19.22
N LEU A 453 -33.55 -7.66 20.06
CA LEU A 453 -32.11 -7.78 20.01
C LEU A 453 -31.71 -9.19 19.58
N PHE A 454 -30.57 -9.28 18.89
CA PHE A 454 -29.92 -10.52 18.51
C PHE A 454 -28.42 -10.42 18.78
N VAL A 455 -27.81 -11.48 19.31
CA VAL A 455 -26.37 -11.53 19.60
C VAL A 455 -25.86 -12.96 19.51
N VAL A 456 -24.62 -13.17 19.09
CA VAL A 456 -23.99 -14.50 19.11
C VAL A 456 -23.40 -14.77 20.50
N GLY A 457 -23.83 -15.86 21.14
CA GLY A 457 -23.38 -16.31 22.45
C GLY A 457 -22.07 -17.07 22.45
N HIS A 458 -21.54 -17.39 23.64
CA HIS A 458 -20.33 -18.20 23.81
C HIS A 458 -20.46 -19.61 23.22
N ASP A 459 -21.69 -20.11 23.11
CA ASP A 459 -22.04 -21.38 22.49
C ASP A 459 -22.14 -21.31 20.96
N ARG A 460 -21.84 -20.14 20.36
CA ARG A 460 -21.97 -19.83 18.94
C ARG A 460 -23.40 -19.90 18.41
N LYS A 461 -24.41 -19.89 19.29
CA LYS A 461 -25.82 -19.76 18.90
C LYS A 461 -26.23 -18.30 18.89
N VAL A 462 -27.31 -18.00 18.16
CA VAL A 462 -27.94 -16.68 18.23
C VAL A 462 -28.88 -16.66 19.42
N TRP A 463 -28.74 -15.65 20.26
CA TRP A 463 -29.62 -15.36 21.39
C TRP A 463 -30.45 -14.14 21.08
N SER A 464 -31.68 -14.12 21.59
CA SER A 464 -32.60 -13.00 21.43
C SER A 464 -33.18 -12.55 22.76
N GLN A 465 -33.53 -11.27 22.80
CA GLN A 465 -34.26 -10.61 23.86
C GLN A 465 -35.14 -9.53 23.23
N TYR A 466 -36.33 -9.31 23.77
CA TYR A 466 -37.23 -8.29 23.23
C TYR A 466 -37.93 -7.50 24.32
N TYR A 467 -38.36 -6.30 23.95
CA TYR A 467 -39.24 -5.42 24.70
C TYR A 467 -40.50 -5.17 23.85
N ASP A 468 -41.66 -5.60 24.35
CA ASP A 468 -42.95 -5.37 23.69
C ASP A 468 -43.77 -4.36 24.50
N PRO A 469 -43.96 -3.12 24.01
CA PRO A 469 -44.71 -2.08 24.73
C PRO A 469 -46.23 -2.29 24.69
N ARG A 470 -46.73 -3.30 23.95
CA ARG A 470 -48.18 -3.51 23.75
C ARG A 470 -48.82 -4.39 24.83
N VAL A 471 -48.02 -4.96 25.74
CA VAL A 471 -48.50 -5.79 26.86
C VAL A 471 -48.81 -4.92 28.08
N GLU A 472 -49.66 -5.40 28.99
CA GLU A 472 -50.15 -4.65 30.16
C GLU A 472 -49.04 -4.17 31.11
N ASN A 473 -47.98 -4.98 31.27
CA ASN A 473 -46.82 -4.67 32.10
C ASN A 473 -45.53 -4.91 31.28
N PRO A 474 -45.13 -3.95 30.43
CA PRO A 474 -44.02 -4.15 29.51
C PRO A 474 -42.69 -4.21 30.26
N ALA A 475 -41.92 -5.25 29.98
CA ALA A 475 -40.59 -5.47 30.50
C ALA A 475 -39.74 -6.16 29.43
N TRP A 476 -38.42 -6.08 29.57
CA TRP A 476 -37.53 -6.89 28.75
C TRP A 476 -37.74 -8.36 29.07
N SER A 477 -37.83 -9.20 28.03
CA SER A 477 -37.84 -10.64 28.19
C SER A 477 -36.52 -11.12 28.84
N GLY A 478 -36.48 -12.37 29.30
CA GLY A 478 -35.21 -13.05 29.50
C GLY A 478 -34.48 -13.24 28.16
N TRP A 479 -33.17 -13.45 28.20
CA TRP A 479 -32.42 -13.92 27.03
C TRP A 479 -32.75 -15.38 26.74
N PHE A 480 -33.03 -15.71 25.49
CA PHE A 480 -33.30 -17.08 25.03
C PHE A 480 -32.55 -17.40 23.73
N PRO A 481 -32.09 -18.64 23.51
CA PRO A 481 -31.47 -19.05 22.26
C PRO A 481 -32.53 -19.23 21.15
N LEU A 482 -32.15 -18.97 19.90
CA LEU A 482 -32.95 -19.23 18.70
C LEU A 482 -32.67 -20.60 18.07
#